data_AF-A0A950SMS9-F1
#
_entry.id   AF-A0A950SMS9-F1
#
_cell.length_a   1.000
_cell.length_b   1.000
_cell.length_c   1.000
_cell.angle_alpha   90.00
_cell.angle_beta   90.00
_cell.angle_gamma   90.00
#
_symmetry.space_group_name_H-M   'P 1'
#
loop_
_entity.id
_entity.type
_entity.pdbx_description
1 polymer ?
#
loop_
_entity_poly.entity_id
_entity_poly.type
_entity_poly.pdbx_seq_one_letter_code
_entity_poly.pdbx_strand_id
1 'polypeptide(L)'
;MPTEPQPITLAEVVRRAVEVCDDGSSEGLDDLLLRFEDADEPISSVADVEQRLDEALGPVDADEDDAPLTMARAVVTYLAYRRDEIDAAPVELLRLAARAEFDDHPPEHVAQWLALQGISD
;
A
#
# COMPACT_ATOMS: atom_id res chain seq x y z
N MET A 1 -3.81 24.42 24.13
CA MET A 1 -3.91 22.96 24.30
C MET A 1 -3.09 22.35 23.17
N PRO A 2 -2.01 21.61 23.43
CA PRO A 2 -1.44 20.75 22.40
C PRO A 2 -2.43 19.59 22.24
N THR A 3 -3.11 19.52 21.09
CA THR A 3 -3.79 18.29 20.69
C THR A 3 -2.71 17.26 20.43
N GLU A 4 -2.77 16.12 21.11
CA GLU A 4 -1.99 14.96 20.70
C GLU A 4 -2.25 14.72 19.20
N PRO A 5 -1.22 14.47 18.39
CA PRO A 5 -1.42 14.22 16.97
C PRO A 5 -2.40 13.06 16.83
N GLN A 6 -3.44 13.26 16.00
CA GLN A 6 -4.42 12.21 15.76
C GLN A 6 -3.68 11.01 15.15
N PRO A 7 -3.99 9.78 15.60
CA PRO A 7 -3.36 8.60 15.04
C PRO A 7 -3.77 8.44 13.58
N ILE A 8 -2.80 8.03 12.74
CA ILE A 8 -3.01 7.81 11.31
C ILE A 8 -4.11 6.77 11.09
N THR A 9 -5.09 7.08 10.24
CA THR A 9 -6.22 6.20 9.93
C THR A 9 -5.87 5.19 8.82
N LEU A 10 -6.68 4.14 8.70
CA LEU A 10 -6.54 3.21 7.58
C LEU A 10 -6.80 3.91 6.25
N ALA A 11 -7.82 4.78 6.17
CA ALA A 11 -8.14 5.57 4.98
C ALA A 11 -6.96 6.46 4.53
N GLU A 12 -6.24 7.08 5.48
CA GLU A 12 -5.06 7.90 5.18
C GLU A 12 -3.92 7.07 4.59
N VAL A 13 -3.67 5.88 5.14
CA VAL A 13 -2.65 4.96 4.63
C VAL A 13 -3.02 4.44 3.24
N VAL A 14 -4.27 4.03 3.01
CA VAL A 14 -4.73 3.57 1.70
C VAL A 14 -4.60 4.67 0.66
N ARG A 15 -5.03 5.89 0.98
CA ARG A 15 -4.88 7.05 0.09
C ARG A 15 -3.42 7.29 -0.27
N ARG A 16 -2.52 7.20 0.72
CA ARG A 16 -1.08 7.36 0.48
C ARG A 16 -0.52 6.24 -0.41
N ALA A 17 -0.93 5.00 -0.18
CA ALA A 17 -0.51 3.86 -0.99
C ALA A 17 -0.94 4.02 -2.45
N VAL A 18 -2.20 4.40 -2.69
CA VAL A 18 -2.73 4.69 -4.03
C VAL A 18 -1.95 5.83 -4.69
N GLU A 19 -1.76 6.96 -4.00
CA GLU A 19 -0.99 8.10 -4.54
C GLU A 19 0.42 7.72 -5.01
N VAL A 20 1.07 6.81 -4.28
CA VAL A 20 2.45 6.38 -4.56
C VAL A 20 2.52 5.32 -5.66
N CYS A 21 1.48 4.51 -5.82
CA CYS A 21 1.45 3.41 -6.80
C CYS A 21 0.72 3.79 -8.10
N ASP A 22 -0.07 4.86 -8.13
CA ASP A 22 -0.85 5.26 -9.30
C ASP A 22 0.06 5.76 -10.43
N ASP A 23 0.11 4.98 -11.51
CA ASP A 23 0.72 5.31 -12.78
C ASP A 23 -0.32 5.49 -13.91
N GLY A 24 -1.60 5.49 -13.57
CA GLY A 24 -2.74 5.59 -14.48
C GLY A 24 -3.12 4.29 -15.19
N SER A 25 -2.57 3.13 -14.80
CA SER A 25 -2.83 1.85 -15.46
C SER A 25 -3.73 0.87 -14.69
N SER A 26 -4.02 1.12 -13.40
CA SER A 26 -4.77 0.19 -12.55
C SER A 26 -6.16 0.73 -12.17
N GLU A 27 -7.21 0.05 -12.62
CA GLU A 27 -8.58 0.25 -12.11
C GLU A 27 -8.73 -0.29 -10.68
N GLY A 28 -7.88 -1.24 -10.28
CA GLY A 28 -7.86 -1.83 -8.94
C GLY A 28 -7.54 -0.82 -7.83
N LEU A 29 -6.72 0.20 -8.13
CA LEU A 29 -6.41 1.27 -7.19
C LEU A 29 -7.63 2.14 -6.85
N ASP A 30 -8.48 2.45 -7.84
CA ASP A 30 -9.74 3.17 -7.61
C ASP A 30 -10.68 2.36 -6.72
N ASP A 31 -10.75 1.06 -6.98
CA ASP A 31 -11.55 0.09 -6.23
C ASP A 31 -11.07 -0.08 -4.77
N LEU A 32 -9.76 -0.04 -4.55
CA LEU A 32 -9.13 -0.03 -3.23
C LEU A 32 -9.47 1.27 -2.49
N LEU A 33 -9.30 2.42 -3.14
CA LEU A 33 -9.60 3.72 -2.54
C LEU A 33 -11.06 3.82 -2.14
N LEU A 34 -11.98 3.44 -3.03
CA LEU A 34 -13.43 3.49 -2.78
C LEU A 34 -13.87 2.64 -1.60
N ARG A 35 -13.26 1.46 -1.40
CA ARG A 35 -13.62 0.56 -0.29
C ARG A 35 -13.16 1.03 1.08
N PHE A 36 -12.11 1.85 1.14
CA PHE A 36 -11.48 2.27 2.38
C PHE A 36 -11.53 3.78 2.61
N GLU A 37 -12.20 4.56 1.75
CA GLU A 37 -12.27 6.02 1.87
C GLU A 37 -12.85 6.51 3.21
N ASP A 38 -13.75 5.73 3.80
CA ASP A 38 -14.44 6.00 5.06
C ASP A 38 -13.83 5.23 6.27
N ALA A 39 -12.68 4.59 6.10
CA ALA A 39 -12.02 3.81 7.16
C ALA A 39 -11.25 4.73 8.15
N ASP A 40 -12.02 5.50 8.92
CA ASP A 40 -11.53 6.49 9.90
C ASP A 40 -10.92 5.87 11.17
N GLU A 41 -10.94 4.54 11.32
CA GLU A 41 -10.27 3.87 12.43
C GLU A 41 -8.74 4.04 12.36
N PRO A 42 -8.05 4.20 13.51
CA PRO A 42 -6.60 4.18 13.55
C PRO A 42 -6.05 2.88 12.97
N ILE A 43 -5.07 2.94 12.06
CA ILE A 43 -4.50 1.71 11.47
C ILE A 43 -3.85 0.81 12.53
N SER A 44 -3.37 1.39 13.63
CA SER A 44 -2.83 0.64 14.78
C SER A 44 -3.89 -0.18 15.54
N SER A 45 -5.18 0.05 15.29
CA SER A 45 -6.28 -0.72 15.87
C SER A 45 -6.72 -1.89 15.00
N VAL A 46 -6.26 -1.94 13.75
CA VAL A 46 -6.54 -3.03 12.81
C VAL A 46 -5.61 -4.18 13.15
N ALA A 47 -6.16 -5.29 13.64
CA ALA A 47 -5.37 -6.42 14.15
C ALA A 47 -4.60 -7.16 13.04
N ASP A 48 -5.22 -7.29 11.86
CA ASP A 48 -4.68 -7.97 10.69
C ASP A 48 -5.07 -7.17 9.44
N VAL A 49 -4.11 -6.42 8.91
CA VAL A 49 -4.34 -5.53 7.76
C VAL A 49 -4.39 -6.31 6.45
N GLU A 50 -3.62 -7.38 6.33
CA GLU A 50 -3.62 -8.26 5.14
C GLU A 50 -4.97 -8.95 4.99
N GLN A 51 -5.48 -9.58 6.06
CA GLN A 51 -6.81 -10.17 6.06
C GLN A 51 -7.88 -9.13 5.71
N ARG A 52 -7.75 -7.90 6.21
CA ARG A 52 -8.71 -6.82 5.96
C ARG A 52 -8.71 -6.39 4.49
N LEU A 53 -7.55 -6.38 3.83
CA LEU A 53 -7.41 -6.13 2.39
C LEU A 53 -8.00 -7.31 1.58
N ASP A 54 -7.70 -8.54 1.98
CA ASP A 54 -8.21 -9.76 1.34
C ASP A 54 -9.74 -9.84 1.36
N GLU A 55 -10.37 -9.48 2.48
CA GLU A 55 -11.84 -9.43 2.60
C GLU A 55 -12.47 -8.38 1.69
N ALA A 56 -11.76 -7.29 1.42
CA ALA A 56 -12.24 -6.17 0.62
C ALA A 56 -12.08 -6.42 -0.88
N LEU A 57 -10.90 -6.90 -1.30
CA LEU A 57 -10.49 -7.01 -2.70
C LEU A 57 -10.48 -8.45 -3.23
N GLY A 58 -10.49 -9.45 -2.35
CA GLY A 58 -10.20 -10.83 -2.68
C GLY A 58 -8.73 -11.20 -2.38
N PRO A 59 -8.37 -12.48 -2.54
CA PRO A 59 -7.01 -12.95 -2.28
C PRO A 59 -6.00 -12.23 -3.17
N VAL A 60 -4.75 -12.10 -2.72
CA VAL A 60 -3.65 -11.47 -3.49
C VAL A 60 -3.49 -12.10 -4.89
N ASP A 61 -3.73 -13.40 -5.04
CA ASP A 61 -3.71 -14.09 -6.34
C ASP A 61 -4.72 -13.53 -7.36
N ALA A 62 -5.74 -12.77 -6.91
CA ALA A 62 -6.70 -12.11 -7.80
C ALA A 62 -6.10 -10.88 -8.50
N ASP A 63 -4.98 -10.36 -8.01
CA ASP A 63 -4.27 -9.20 -8.56
C ASP A 63 -3.23 -9.61 -9.62
N GLU A 64 -3.24 -10.87 -10.07
CA GLU A 64 -2.35 -11.40 -11.11
C GLU A 64 -2.48 -10.52 -12.37
N ASP A 65 -1.43 -9.74 -12.67
CA ASP A 65 -1.31 -8.70 -13.72
C ASP A 65 -1.55 -7.23 -13.31
N ASP A 66 -1.96 -6.95 -12.07
CA ASP A 66 -2.10 -5.58 -11.53
C ASP A 66 -0.95 -5.25 -10.55
N ALA A 67 0.21 -4.92 -11.12
CA ALA A 67 1.39 -4.54 -10.34
C ALA A 67 1.17 -3.32 -9.43
N PRO A 68 0.52 -2.23 -9.90
CA PRO A 68 0.18 -1.10 -9.02
C PRO A 68 -0.67 -1.51 -7.82
N LEU A 69 -1.72 -2.32 -8.00
CA LEU A 69 -2.57 -2.77 -6.90
C LEU A 69 -1.81 -3.66 -5.92
N THR A 70 -1.01 -4.60 -6.45
CA THR A 70 -0.16 -5.49 -5.63
C THR A 70 0.80 -4.67 -4.77
N MET A 71 1.44 -3.65 -5.35
CA MET A 71 2.32 -2.76 -4.61
C MET A 71 1.58 -1.86 -3.63
N ALA A 72 0.36 -1.42 -3.93
CA ALA A 72 -0.44 -0.65 -2.99
C ALA A 72 -0.79 -1.47 -1.74
N ARG A 73 -1.15 -2.75 -1.90
CA ARG A 73 -1.35 -3.67 -0.76
C ARG A 73 -0.08 -3.79 0.08
N ALA A 74 1.07 -3.99 -0.56
CA ALA A 74 2.37 -4.04 0.12
C ALA A 74 2.69 -2.73 0.89
N VAL A 75 2.40 -1.56 0.30
CA VAL A 75 2.61 -0.26 0.96
C VAL A 75 1.67 -0.09 2.16
N VAL A 76 0.41 -0.49 2.05
CA VAL A 76 -0.54 -0.46 3.18
C VAL A 76 -0.06 -1.35 4.33
N THR A 77 0.33 -2.59 4.02
CA THR A 77 0.88 -3.53 5.01
C THR A 77 2.16 -2.98 5.64
N TYR A 78 3.07 -2.42 4.84
CA TYR A 78 4.29 -1.80 5.34
C TYR A 78 4.00 -0.67 6.33
N LEU A 79 3.14 0.27 5.96
CA LEU A 79 2.78 1.42 6.80
C LEU A 79 1.98 1.03 8.04
N ALA A 80 1.24 -0.09 8.01
CA ALA A 80 0.63 -0.67 9.21
C ALA A 80 1.66 -1.01 10.30
N TYR A 81 2.92 -1.27 9.93
CA TYR A 81 4.03 -1.48 10.87
C TYR A 81 4.95 -0.26 11.01
N ARG A 82 5.19 0.51 9.94
CA ARG A 82 6.10 1.68 9.87
C ARG A 82 5.36 3.00 9.63
N ARG A 83 4.37 3.30 10.48
CA ARG A 83 3.49 4.50 10.39
C ARG A 83 4.26 5.83 10.31
N ASP A 84 5.42 5.89 10.95
CA ASP A 84 6.30 7.06 10.99
C ASP A 84 6.92 7.41 9.62
N GLU A 85 6.81 6.52 8.64
CA GLU A 85 7.37 6.70 7.30
C GLU A 85 6.31 7.06 6.24
N ILE A 86 5.07 7.39 6.63
CA ILE A 86 3.99 7.76 5.70
C ILE A 86 4.37 8.93 4.76
N ASP A 87 5.18 9.85 5.25
CA ASP A 87 5.67 11.03 4.53
C ASP A 87 6.97 10.77 3.74
N ALA A 88 7.46 9.52 3.69
CA ALA A 88 8.62 9.17 2.89
C ALA A 88 8.40 9.47 1.41
N ALA A 89 9.50 9.70 0.67
CA ALA A 89 9.42 9.95 -0.76
C ALA A 89 8.79 8.75 -1.49
N PRO A 90 7.94 8.94 -2.51
CA PRO A 90 7.23 7.82 -3.18
C PRO A 90 8.13 6.65 -3.59
N VAL A 91 9.25 6.95 -4.26
CA VAL A 91 10.23 5.94 -4.71
C VAL A 91 10.90 5.22 -3.53
N GLU A 92 11.15 5.91 -2.42
CA GLU A 92 11.72 5.30 -1.23
C GLU A 92 10.69 4.37 -0.56
N LEU A 93 9.44 4.80 -0.45
CA LEU A 93 8.36 4.02 0.13
C LEU A 93 8.07 2.75 -0.68
N LEU A 94 8.04 2.84 -2.01
CA LEU A 94 7.91 1.66 -2.88
C LEU A 94 9.05 0.66 -2.67
N ARG A 95 10.31 1.14 -2.57
CA ARG A 95 11.47 0.27 -2.32
C ARG A 95 11.38 -0.43 -0.96
N LEU A 96 11.03 0.32 0.08
CA LEU A 96 10.93 -0.21 1.44
C LEU A 96 9.80 -1.24 1.56
N ALA A 97 8.64 -0.94 0.98
CA ALA A 97 7.50 -1.84 0.96
C ALA A 97 7.79 -3.11 0.15
N ALA A 98 8.34 -2.99 -1.07
CA ALA A 98 8.69 -4.13 -1.90
C ALA A 98 9.69 -5.06 -1.19
N ARG A 99 10.70 -4.48 -0.54
CA ARG A 99 11.68 -5.25 0.23
C ARG A 99 11.06 -5.95 1.43
N ALA A 100 10.19 -5.28 2.17
CA ALA A 100 9.55 -5.85 3.35
C ALA A 100 8.58 -6.98 3.00
N GLU A 101 7.82 -6.81 1.92
CA GLU A 101 6.80 -7.76 1.47
C GLU A 101 7.41 -8.98 0.77
N PHE A 102 8.36 -8.75 -0.14
CA PHE A 102 8.82 -9.79 -1.05
C PHE A 102 10.24 -10.30 -0.74
N ASP A 103 10.90 -9.81 0.31
CA ASP A 103 12.27 -10.20 0.70
C ASP A 103 13.25 -10.13 -0.49
N ASP A 104 13.21 -9.05 -1.27
CA ASP A 104 13.98 -8.81 -2.51
C ASP A 104 13.63 -9.76 -3.69
N HIS A 105 12.52 -10.51 -3.61
CA HIS A 105 12.04 -11.42 -4.65
C HIS A 105 10.59 -11.13 -5.08
N PRO A 106 10.30 -9.92 -5.61
CA PRO A 106 8.95 -9.59 -6.07
C PRO A 106 8.51 -10.48 -7.24
N PRO A 107 7.19 -10.72 -7.40
CA PRO A 107 6.64 -11.35 -8.60
C PRO A 107 7.09 -10.62 -9.88
N GLU A 108 7.18 -11.36 -10.99
CA GLU A 108 7.77 -10.83 -12.24
C GLU A 108 7.10 -9.54 -12.73
N HIS A 109 5.76 -9.48 -12.71
CA HIS A 109 5.00 -8.29 -13.13
C HIS A 109 5.30 -7.08 -12.23
N VAL A 110 5.42 -7.28 -10.92
CA VAL A 110 5.83 -6.24 -9.96
C VAL A 110 7.26 -5.79 -10.19
N ALA A 111 8.20 -6.72 -10.43
CA ALA A 111 9.60 -6.41 -10.69
C ALA A 111 9.77 -5.56 -11.96
N GLN A 112 9.06 -5.93 -13.04
CA GLN A 112 9.04 -5.16 -14.28
C GLN A 112 8.47 -3.77 -14.07
N TRP A 113 7.37 -3.66 -13.32
CA TRP A 113 6.75 -2.39 -12.99
C TRP A 113 7.67 -1.48 -12.15
N LEU A 114 8.28 -2.00 -11.08
CA LEU A 114 9.24 -1.26 -10.25
C LEU A 114 10.40 -0.71 -11.08
N ALA A 115 10.91 -1.48 -12.05
CA ALA A 115 11.95 -1.01 -12.96
C ALA A 115 11.51 0.19 -13.81
N LEU A 116 10.24 0.23 -14.25
CA LEU A 116 9.67 1.39 -14.95
C LEU A 116 9.57 2.62 -14.03
N GLN A 117 9.36 2.42 -12.73
CA GLN A 117 9.40 3.47 -11.71
C GLN A 117 10.82 3.93 -11.34
N GLY A 118 11.85 3.37 -12.00
CA GLY A 118 13.26 3.67 -11.71
C GLY A 118 13.78 2.99 -10.44
N ILE A 119 13.08 1.96 -9.96
CA ILE A 119 13.48 1.13 -8.83
C ILE A 119 14.04 -0.17 -9.42
N SER A 120 15.35 -0.33 -9.31
CA SER A 120 16.05 -1.54 -9.68
C SER A 120 16.98 -1.86 -8.52
N ASP A 121 16.87 -3.06 -7.96
CA ASP A 121 17.92 -3.60 -7.09
C ASP A 121 19.13 -4.05 -7.92
#